data_AF-A0A382VKE1-F1
#
_entry.id   AF-A0A382VKE1-F1
#
_cell.length_a   1.000
_cell.length_b   1.000
_cell.length_c   1.000
_cell.angle_alpha   90.00
_cell.angle_beta   90.00
_cell.angle_gamma   90.00
#
_symmetry.space_group_name_H-M   'P 1'
#
loop_
_entity.id
_entity.type
_entity.pdbx_description
1 polymer ?
#
loop_
_entity_poly.entity_id
_entity_poly.type
_entity_poly.pdbx_seq_one_letter_code
_entity_poly.pdbx_strand_id
1 'polypeptide(L)'
;MLLKEPFYAHFLSGIIREVTDKVPTAAVGFKSGKIALYVNENFFLKELKWSEVNPRKNERVAVIKHETLHIIFKHLFRMKTKDYDNKLFNIAADLVVNQLISPWKLPDSAVTLETFPELKLPPDKSVEWYYENLKKTASKDKEYKKSLQEIFDKMDASGGGGKDLGGDDLKKRRYHSDHRMWGKNENFSMEVVETEVDRMIIQARDRTPIKDHGTIPLGIQEL
;
A
#
# COMPACT_ATOMS: atom_id res chain seq x y z
N MET A 1 -3.88 14.95 5.19
CA MET A 1 -2.43 14.69 5.10
C MET A 1 -1.60 15.96 5.21
N LEU A 2 -1.64 16.90 4.24
CA LEU A 2 -0.69 18.02 4.12
C LEU A 2 -0.39 18.82 5.41
N LEU A 3 -1.40 19.14 6.23
CA LEU A 3 -1.21 19.91 7.47
C LEU A 3 -0.98 19.06 8.73
N LYS A 4 -1.34 17.78 8.69
CA LYS A 4 -1.30 16.90 9.88
C LYS A 4 -0.09 15.96 9.90
N GLU A 5 0.49 15.73 8.73
CA GLU A 5 1.54 14.74 8.49
C GLU A 5 2.58 15.35 7.53
N PRO A 6 3.34 16.36 8.00
CA PRO A 6 4.23 17.17 7.15
C PRO A 6 5.31 16.35 6.45
N PHE A 7 5.83 15.30 7.09
CA PHE A 7 6.79 14.38 6.48
C PHE A 7 6.25 13.75 5.18
N TYR A 8 5.07 13.12 5.26
CA TYR A 8 4.43 12.52 4.08
C TYR A 8 4.06 13.57 3.03
N ALA A 9 3.72 14.79 3.45
CA ALA A 9 3.45 15.92 2.55
C ALA A 9 4.70 16.32 1.76
N HIS A 10 5.84 16.48 2.43
CA HIS A 10 7.12 16.78 1.79
C HIS A 10 7.58 15.64 0.89
N PHE A 11 7.47 14.39 1.34
CA PHE A 11 7.84 13.23 0.53
C PHE A 11 7.01 13.16 -0.76
N LEU A 12 5.68 13.23 -0.65
CA LEU A 12 4.80 13.19 -1.82
C LEU A 12 4.98 14.38 -2.75
N SER A 13 5.56 15.50 -2.32
CA SER A 13 5.78 16.67 -3.19
C SER A 13 6.76 16.37 -4.32
N GLY A 14 7.67 15.41 -4.15
CA GLY A 14 8.59 14.94 -5.18
C GLY A 14 8.08 13.76 -6.01
N ILE A 15 6.92 13.18 -5.67
CA ILE A 15 6.38 11.99 -6.34
C ILE A 15 5.50 12.42 -7.52
N ILE A 16 5.71 11.78 -8.68
CA ILE A 16 4.86 11.97 -9.86
C ILE A 16 3.45 11.47 -9.54
N ARG A 17 2.42 12.25 -9.90
CA ARG A 17 1.02 11.85 -9.75
C ARG A 17 0.37 11.75 -11.12
N GLU A 18 -0.23 10.61 -11.42
CA GLU A 18 -1.00 10.39 -12.65
C GLU A 18 -2.44 10.01 -12.27
N VAL A 19 -3.39 10.86 -12.62
CA VAL A 19 -4.81 10.50 -12.57
C VAL A 19 -5.11 9.68 -13.83
N THR A 20 -5.51 8.42 -13.66
CA THR A 20 -5.66 7.48 -14.78
C THR A 20 -6.63 6.34 -14.46
N ASP A 21 -7.26 5.80 -15.49
CA ASP A 21 -8.08 4.59 -15.47
C ASP A 21 -7.29 3.29 -15.74
N LYS A 22 -5.98 3.38 -16.02
CA LYS A 22 -5.08 2.22 -16.19
C LYS A 22 -5.01 1.33 -14.96
N VAL A 23 -5.24 1.93 -13.78
CA VAL A 23 -5.37 1.21 -12.51
C VAL A 23 -6.82 1.30 -12.03
N PRO A 24 -7.34 0.26 -11.36
CA PRO A 24 -8.69 0.19 -10.84
C PRO A 24 -8.90 1.07 -9.61
N THR A 25 -7.85 1.28 -8.83
CA THR A 25 -7.88 1.95 -7.52
C THR A 25 -6.74 2.99 -7.41
N ALA A 26 -5.97 3.00 -6.34
CA ALA A 26 -4.68 3.67 -6.29
C ALA A 26 -3.56 2.62 -6.39
N ALA A 27 -2.41 3.04 -6.91
CA ALA A 27 -1.23 2.18 -7.05
C ALA A 27 0.04 3.02 -7.03
N VAL A 28 1.13 2.41 -6.57
CA VAL A 28 2.49 2.91 -6.78
C VAL A 28 3.26 2.02 -7.73
N GLY A 29 4.07 2.66 -8.56
CA GLY A 29 4.90 1.98 -9.53
C GLY A 29 5.95 2.91 -10.09
N PHE A 30 6.43 2.60 -11.28
CA PHE A 30 7.42 3.40 -11.95
C PHE A 30 6.83 4.08 -13.19
N LYS A 31 7.41 5.22 -13.55
CA LYS A 31 7.12 5.99 -14.75
C LYS A 31 8.38 6.70 -15.20
N SER A 32 8.91 6.32 -16.36
CA SER A 32 10.08 6.98 -16.97
C SER A 32 11.27 7.10 -16.02
N GLY A 33 11.61 6.02 -15.30
CA GLY A 33 12.74 5.99 -14.36
C GLY A 33 12.51 6.73 -13.04
N LYS A 34 11.26 7.00 -12.67
CA LYS A 34 10.89 7.65 -11.41
C LYS A 34 9.72 6.91 -10.76
N ILE A 35 9.56 7.08 -9.45
CA ILE A 35 8.36 6.59 -8.75
C ILE A 35 7.16 7.46 -9.12
N ALA A 36 6.03 6.79 -9.37
CA ALA A 36 4.75 7.43 -9.64
C ALA A 36 3.64 6.83 -8.77
N LEU A 37 2.76 7.71 -8.31
CA LEU A 37 1.48 7.40 -7.72
C LEU A 37 0.40 7.54 -8.80
N TYR A 38 -0.28 6.44 -9.09
CA TYR A 38 -1.40 6.35 -10.01
C TYR A 38 -2.70 6.36 -9.21
N VAL A 39 -3.65 7.20 -9.62
CA VAL A 39 -4.93 7.34 -8.92
C VAL A 39 -6.08 7.26 -9.91
N ASN A 40 -6.97 6.28 -9.72
CA ASN A 40 -8.24 6.23 -10.41
C ASN A 40 -9.23 7.21 -9.79
N GLU A 41 -9.66 8.20 -10.56
CA GLU A 41 -10.56 9.26 -10.10
C GLU A 41 -11.92 8.72 -9.63
N ASN A 42 -12.50 7.75 -10.36
CA ASN A 42 -13.80 7.18 -10.01
C ASN A 42 -13.73 6.46 -8.66
N PHE A 43 -12.72 5.62 -8.46
CA PHE A 43 -12.49 4.98 -7.15
C PHE A 43 -12.28 6.03 -6.05
N PHE A 44 -11.38 6.98 -6.28
CA PHE A 44 -10.95 7.93 -5.25
C PHE A 44 -12.07 8.89 -4.84
N LEU A 45 -12.86 9.38 -5.80
CA LEU A 45 -13.92 10.36 -5.54
C LEU A 45 -15.27 9.72 -5.22
N LYS A 46 -15.62 8.58 -5.83
CA LYS A 46 -16.96 7.98 -5.74
C LYS A 46 -17.05 6.77 -4.80
N GLU A 47 -15.97 6.03 -4.60
CA GLU A 47 -15.99 4.80 -3.79
C GLU A 47 -15.45 5.01 -2.36
N LEU A 48 -14.38 5.81 -2.21
CA LEU A 48 -13.78 6.06 -0.89
C LEU A 48 -14.64 6.97 -0.01
N LYS A 49 -14.91 6.52 1.21
CA LYS A 49 -15.74 7.25 2.18
C LYS A 49 -14.94 8.35 2.85
N TRP A 50 -15.61 9.47 3.08
CA TRP A 50 -15.04 10.56 3.84
C TRP A 50 -16.13 11.28 4.64
N SER A 51 -15.75 11.98 5.72
CA SER A 51 -16.66 12.75 6.56
C SER A 51 -16.12 14.16 6.78
N GLU A 52 -16.93 15.18 6.46
CA GLU A 52 -16.64 16.58 6.80
C GLU A 52 -16.59 16.79 8.32
N VAL A 53 -17.51 16.15 9.05
CA VAL A 53 -17.66 16.31 10.50
C VAL A 53 -16.57 15.57 11.28
N ASN A 54 -16.13 14.40 10.81
CA ASN A 54 -15.05 13.66 11.41
C ASN A 54 -13.92 13.40 10.40
N PRO A 55 -12.93 14.30 10.33
CA PRO A 55 -11.81 14.16 9.38
C PRO A 55 -11.01 12.86 9.51
N ARG A 56 -11.07 12.16 10.65
CA ARG A 56 -10.39 10.86 10.82
C ARG A 56 -11.06 9.75 10.02
N LYS A 57 -12.35 9.88 9.70
CA LYS A 57 -13.08 8.97 8.80
C LYS A 57 -12.87 9.32 7.34
N ASN A 58 -11.62 9.54 6.93
CA ASN A 58 -11.27 9.91 5.55
C ASN A 58 -10.41 8.83 4.92
N GLU A 59 -11.05 7.91 4.20
CA GLU A 59 -10.40 6.77 3.55
C GLU A 59 -9.48 7.21 2.40
N ARG A 60 -9.72 8.39 1.81
CA ARG A 60 -8.82 8.96 0.80
C ARG A 60 -7.43 9.22 1.36
N VAL A 61 -7.34 9.75 2.58
CA VAL A 61 -6.04 9.99 3.22
C VAL A 61 -5.37 8.66 3.59
N ALA A 62 -6.15 7.69 4.07
CA ALA A 62 -5.66 6.35 4.38
C ALA A 62 -5.02 5.68 3.16
N VAL A 63 -5.71 5.67 2.02
CA VAL A 63 -5.20 5.06 0.77
C VAL A 63 -3.92 5.75 0.29
N ILE A 64 -3.88 7.09 0.28
CA ILE A 64 -2.65 7.79 -0.13
C ILE A 64 -1.48 7.49 0.82
N LYS A 65 -1.73 7.45 2.14
CA LYS A 65 -0.70 7.11 3.12
C LYS A 65 -0.22 5.67 2.96
N HIS A 66 -1.12 4.73 2.69
CA HIS A 66 -0.83 3.32 2.40
C HIS A 66 0.13 3.19 1.21
N GLU A 67 -0.23 3.77 0.06
CA GLU A 67 0.61 3.79 -1.13
C GLU A 67 1.98 4.44 -0.87
N THR A 68 1.99 5.53 -0.10
CA THR A 68 3.21 6.24 0.26
C THR A 68 4.15 5.36 1.11
N LEU A 69 3.59 4.62 2.07
CA LEU A 69 4.36 3.73 2.93
C LEU A 69 5.00 2.58 2.16
N HIS A 70 4.36 2.07 1.11
CA HIS A 70 4.98 1.06 0.24
C HIS A 70 6.24 1.57 -0.46
N ILE A 71 6.26 2.83 -0.89
CA ILE A 71 7.44 3.46 -1.47
C ILE A 71 8.52 3.62 -0.39
N ILE A 72 8.14 4.17 0.76
CA ILE A 72 9.05 4.47 1.86
C ILE A 72 9.73 3.21 2.40
N PHE A 73 8.99 2.12 2.56
CA PHE A 73 9.55 0.83 2.98
C PHE A 73 10.16 0.04 1.83
N LYS A 74 10.20 0.61 0.63
CA LYS A 74 10.85 0.05 -0.54
C LYS A 74 10.28 -1.32 -0.95
N HIS A 75 9.01 -1.60 -0.65
CA HIS A 75 8.41 -2.90 -0.97
C HIS A 75 8.46 -3.19 -2.48
N LEU A 76 8.32 -2.15 -3.32
CA LEU A 76 8.41 -2.25 -4.78
C LEU A 76 9.77 -2.78 -5.28
N PHE A 77 10.85 -2.53 -4.53
CA PHE A 77 12.22 -2.93 -4.89
C PHE A 77 12.56 -4.34 -4.38
N ARG A 78 11.94 -4.77 -3.28
CA ARG A 78 12.25 -6.05 -2.61
C ARG A 78 11.62 -7.27 -3.30
N MET A 79 10.52 -7.10 -4.03
CA MET A 79 9.77 -8.22 -4.60
C MET A 79 10.61 -9.07 -5.56
N LYS A 80 11.52 -8.44 -6.32
CA LYS A 80 12.38 -9.12 -7.32
C LYS A 80 13.60 -9.81 -6.77
N THR A 81 14.05 -9.47 -5.56
CA THR A 81 15.37 -9.94 -5.08
C THR A 81 15.33 -11.35 -4.50
N LYS A 82 14.13 -11.93 -4.30
CA LYS A 82 13.94 -13.17 -3.52
C LYS A 82 12.92 -14.15 -4.10
N ASP A 83 12.58 -14.03 -5.40
CA ASP A 83 11.62 -14.91 -6.10
C ASP A 83 10.31 -15.13 -5.32
N TYR A 84 9.76 -14.05 -4.78
CA TYR A 84 8.55 -14.12 -3.98
C TYR A 84 7.32 -14.46 -4.82
N ASP A 85 6.37 -15.15 -4.17
CA ASP A 85 4.99 -15.18 -4.67
C ASP A 85 4.42 -13.77 -4.53
N ASN A 86 4.16 -13.11 -5.66
CA ASN A 86 3.76 -11.70 -5.68
C ASN A 86 2.50 -11.44 -4.86
N LYS A 87 1.49 -12.32 -4.95
CA LYS A 87 0.22 -12.08 -4.23
C LYS A 87 0.40 -12.22 -2.72
N LEU A 88 1.16 -13.22 -2.29
CA LEU A 88 1.48 -13.40 -0.89
C LEU A 88 2.37 -12.29 -0.34
N PHE A 89 3.32 -11.80 -1.14
CA PHE A 89 4.16 -10.66 -0.79
C PHE A 89 3.33 -9.39 -0.65
N ASN A 90 2.36 -9.16 -1.54
CA ASN A 90 1.44 -8.03 -1.44
C ASN A 90 0.63 -8.06 -0.13
N ILE A 91 0.09 -9.23 0.26
CA ILE A 91 -0.58 -9.39 1.56
C ILE A 91 0.38 -9.06 2.71
N ALA A 92 1.59 -9.61 2.69
CA ALA A 92 2.58 -9.35 3.72
C ALA A 92 2.97 -7.86 3.81
N ALA A 93 3.12 -7.20 2.67
CA ALA A 93 3.40 -5.78 2.56
C ALA A 93 2.27 -4.93 3.15
N ASP A 94 1.02 -5.31 2.89
CA ASP A 94 -0.17 -4.60 3.37
C ASP A 94 -0.35 -4.75 4.87
N LEU A 95 -0.08 -5.94 5.41
CA LEU A 95 -0.05 -6.16 6.85
C LEU A 95 0.94 -5.21 7.53
N VAL A 96 2.11 -4.96 6.94
CA VAL A 96 3.10 -4.01 7.49
C VAL A 96 2.56 -2.57 7.45
N VAL A 97 2.13 -2.08 6.29
CA VAL A 97 1.80 -0.64 6.16
C VAL A 97 0.48 -0.28 6.84
N ASN A 98 -0.52 -1.18 6.85
CA ASN A 98 -1.84 -0.91 7.40
C ASN A 98 -1.81 -0.69 8.92
N GLN A 99 -0.81 -1.24 9.62
CA GLN A 99 -0.56 -0.96 11.04
C GLN A 99 -0.20 0.53 11.30
N LEU A 100 0.28 1.26 10.29
CA LEU A 100 0.75 2.64 10.41
C LEU A 100 -0.22 3.69 9.87
N ILE A 101 -1.42 3.30 9.45
CA ILE A 101 -2.40 4.20 8.81
C ILE A 101 -3.18 5.05 9.82
N SER A 102 -3.25 4.60 11.07
CA SER A 102 -3.83 5.38 12.16
C SER A 102 -3.31 6.83 12.16
N PRO A 103 -4.18 7.83 12.39
CA PRO A 103 -5.56 7.75 12.84
C PRO A 103 -6.60 7.70 11.71
N TRP A 104 -6.19 7.51 10.46
CA TRP A 104 -7.10 7.52 9.31
C TRP A 104 -7.86 6.20 9.22
N LYS A 105 -9.15 6.28 8.92
CA LYS A 105 -9.97 5.10 8.69
C LYS A 105 -9.51 4.40 7.40
N LEU A 106 -9.08 3.15 7.52
CA LEU A 106 -8.85 2.26 6.38
C LEU A 106 -10.17 1.91 5.67
N PRO A 107 -10.17 1.70 4.34
CA PRO A 107 -11.29 1.09 3.65
C PRO A 107 -11.67 -0.26 4.27
N ASP A 108 -12.95 -0.61 4.24
CA ASP A 108 -13.46 -1.85 4.85
C ASP A 108 -12.86 -3.13 4.19
N SER A 109 -12.25 -3.00 3.00
CA SER A 109 -11.56 -4.08 2.28
C SER A 109 -10.08 -4.23 2.63
N ALA A 110 -9.57 -3.49 3.61
CA ALA A 110 -8.16 -3.54 3.98
C ALA A 110 -7.75 -4.82 4.68
N VAL A 111 -6.57 -5.33 4.32
CA VAL A 111 -5.94 -6.48 4.97
C VAL A 111 -5.21 -6.00 6.22
N THR A 112 -5.63 -6.51 7.37
CA THR A 112 -5.06 -6.20 8.68
C THR A 112 -4.73 -7.50 9.41
N LEU A 113 -4.11 -7.42 10.59
CA LEU A 113 -3.81 -8.62 11.38
C LEU A 113 -5.09 -9.40 11.73
N GLU A 114 -6.20 -8.69 11.92
CA GLU A 114 -7.54 -9.24 12.18
C GLU A 114 -8.17 -9.93 10.97
N THR A 115 -7.57 -9.80 9.77
CA THR A 115 -7.96 -10.59 8.61
C THR A 115 -7.60 -12.07 8.78
N PHE A 116 -6.62 -12.38 9.65
CA PHE A 116 -6.12 -13.72 9.92
C PHE A 116 -6.11 -14.03 11.44
N PRO A 117 -7.28 -14.00 12.11
CA PRO A 117 -7.36 -14.13 13.57
C PRO A 117 -6.81 -15.46 14.08
N GLU A 118 -6.92 -16.52 13.29
CA GLU A 118 -6.41 -17.87 13.58
C GLU A 118 -4.88 -17.92 13.71
N LEU A 119 -4.17 -17.05 13.00
CA LEU A 119 -2.71 -17.01 13.00
C LEU A 119 -2.12 -16.29 14.20
N LYS A 120 -2.93 -15.48 14.90
CA LYS A 120 -2.47 -14.62 16.01
C LYS A 120 -1.18 -13.87 15.64
N LEU A 121 -1.19 -13.27 14.45
CA LEU A 121 -0.03 -12.58 13.90
C LEU A 121 0.43 -11.49 14.88
N PRO A 122 1.69 -11.50 15.35
CA PRO A 122 2.20 -10.43 16.19
C PRO A 122 2.32 -9.14 15.36
N PRO A 123 2.13 -7.97 15.98
CA PRO A 123 2.39 -6.68 15.33
C PRO A 123 3.90 -6.46 15.11
N ASP A 124 4.22 -5.43 14.34
CA ASP A 124 5.58 -4.89 14.16
C ASP A 124 6.62 -5.91 13.67
N LYS A 125 6.22 -6.82 12.78
CA LYS A 125 7.14 -7.72 12.06
C LYS A 125 7.49 -7.18 10.67
N SER A 126 8.61 -7.65 10.12
CA SER A 126 9.03 -7.27 8.78
C SER A 126 8.14 -7.93 7.71
N VAL A 127 8.14 -7.37 6.50
CA VAL A 127 7.43 -7.95 5.35
C VAL A 127 7.90 -9.38 5.07
N GLU A 128 9.20 -9.66 5.23
CA GLU A 128 9.77 -11.00 5.04
C GLU A 128 9.27 -11.98 6.10
N TRP A 129 9.15 -11.53 7.36
CA TRP A 129 8.62 -12.38 8.42
C TRP A 129 7.15 -12.74 8.17
N TYR A 130 6.32 -11.75 7.80
CA TYR A 130 4.92 -12.03 7.47
C TYR A 130 4.82 -12.93 6.25
N TYR A 131 5.57 -12.67 5.19
CA TYR A 131 5.59 -13.51 3.99
C TYR A 131 5.91 -14.98 4.33
N GLU A 132 7.00 -15.23 5.06
CA GLU A 132 7.40 -16.60 5.41
C GLU A 132 6.39 -17.28 6.34
N ASN A 133 5.79 -16.53 7.27
CA ASN A 133 4.77 -17.06 8.16
C ASN A 133 3.50 -17.47 7.39
N LEU A 134 2.98 -16.58 6.53
CA LEU A 134 1.80 -16.86 5.70
C LEU A 134 2.07 -18.05 4.77
N LYS A 135 3.25 -18.09 4.13
CA LYS A 135 3.68 -19.19 3.25
C LYS A 135 3.74 -20.52 3.97
N LYS A 136 4.41 -20.55 5.14
CA LYS A 136 4.55 -21.76 5.96
C LYS A 136 3.20 -22.25 6.44
N THR A 137 2.30 -21.37 6.85
CA THR A 137 0.98 -21.79 7.34
C THR A 137 0.10 -22.30 6.19
N ALA A 138 0.10 -21.64 5.03
CA ALA A 138 -0.60 -22.10 3.82
C ALA A 138 -0.16 -23.49 3.35
N SER A 139 1.09 -23.88 3.61
CA SER A 139 1.60 -25.22 3.28
C SER A 139 1.09 -26.32 4.21
N LYS A 140 0.64 -25.97 5.42
CA LYS A 140 0.28 -26.93 6.49
C LYS A 140 -1.22 -27.01 6.75
N ASP A 141 -1.95 -25.94 6.45
CA ASP A 141 -3.37 -25.82 6.76
C ASP A 141 -4.18 -25.56 5.49
N LYS A 142 -5.07 -26.50 5.15
CA LYS A 142 -5.91 -26.44 3.95
C LYS A 142 -7.02 -25.41 4.07
N GLU A 143 -7.58 -25.20 5.26
CA GLU A 143 -8.63 -24.21 5.49
C GLU A 143 -8.04 -22.82 5.37
N TYR A 144 -6.90 -22.58 5.99
CA TYR A 144 -6.16 -21.33 5.85
C TYR A 144 -5.76 -21.04 4.40
N LYS A 145 -5.28 -22.06 3.68
CA LYS A 145 -4.97 -21.93 2.24
C LYS A 145 -6.21 -21.51 1.43
N LYS A 146 -7.39 -22.01 1.79
CA LYS A 146 -8.66 -21.59 1.16
C LYS A 146 -8.99 -20.13 1.47
N SER A 147 -8.84 -19.69 2.72
CA SER A 147 -9.03 -18.28 3.10
C SER A 147 -8.10 -17.33 2.34
N LEU A 148 -6.82 -17.69 2.17
CA LEU A 148 -5.89 -16.94 1.33
C LEU A 148 -6.32 -16.90 -0.14
N GLN A 149 -6.81 -18.02 -0.67
CA GLN A 149 -7.29 -18.07 -2.05
C GLN A 149 -8.50 -17.14 -2.25
N GLU A 150 -9.42 -17.07 -1.29
CA GLU A 150 -10.57 -16.15 -1.35
C GLU A 150 -10.13 -14.66 -1.36
N ILE A 151 -9.04 -14.33 -0.68
CA ILE A 151 -8.43 -12.98 -0.75
C ILE A 151 -7.81 -12.76 -2.12
N PHE A 152 -7.06 -13.73 -2.66
CA PHE A 152 -6.48 -13.65 -3.99
C PHE A 152 -7.52 -13.47 -5.09
N ASP A 153 -8.66 -14.15 -4.98
CA ASP A 153 -9.76 -14.03 -5.94
C ASP A 153 -10.37 -12.61 -5.91
N LYS A 154 -10.47 -12.00 -4.72
CA LYS A 154 -10.90 -10.58 -4.58
C LYS A 154 -9.87 -9.62 -5.18
N MET A 155 -8.58 -9.87 -5.00
CA MET A 155 -7.51 -9.08 -5.62
C MET A 155 -7.60 -9.14 -7.15
N ASP A 156 -7.79 -10.32 -7.73
CA ASP A 156 -7.89 -10.50 -9.17
C ASP A 156 -9.15 -9.85 -9.75
N ALA A 157 -10.30 -10.01 -9.08
CA ALA A 157 -11.57 -9.38 -9.48
C ALA A 157 -11.48 -7.85 -9.49
N SER A 158 -10.58 -7.28 -8.69
CA SER A 158 -10.38 -5.82 -8.61
C SER A 158 -9.52 -5.28 -9.74
N GLY A 159 -8.69 -6.13 -10.36
CA GLY A 159 -7.76 -5.77 -11.43
C GLY A 159 -8.35 -5.75 -12.84
N GLY A 160 -9.54 -6.32 -13.06
CA GLY A 160 -10.22 -6.30 -14.36
C GLY A 160 -10.76 -4.90 -14.68
N GLY A 161 -10.29 -4.30 -15.78
CA GLY A 161 -10.90 -3.10 -16.34
C GLY A 161 -12.40 -3.31 -16.50
N GLY A 162 -13.19 -2.48 -15.84
CA GLY A 162 -14.62 -2.69 -15.65
C GLY A 162 -15.34 -2.91 -16.97
N LYS A 163 -15.93 -4.10 -17.14
CA LYS A 163 -17.26 -4.16 -17.73
C LYS A 163 -18.24 -3.88 -16.60
N ASP A 164 -19.11 -2.90 -16.81
CA ASP A 164 -20.28 -2.63 -15.99
C ASP A 164 -21.00 -3.95 -15.67
N LEU A 165 -20.75 -4.48 -14.48
CA LEU A 165 -21.57 -5.52 -13.89
C LEU A 165 -22.32 -4.83 -12.76
N GLY A 166 -23.49 -4.28 -13.12
CA GLY A 166 -24.43 -3.62 -12.23
C GLY A 166 -24.83 -4.56 -11.10
N GLY A 167 -24.29 -4.31 -9.92
CA GLY A 167 -24.67 -4.97 -8.68
C GLY A 167 -24.02 -4.29 -7.50
N ASP A 168 -24.83 -3.84 -6.54
CA ASP A 168 -24.38 -3.13 -5.33
C ASP A 168 -23.44 -3.99 -4.44
N ASP A 169 -23.45 -5.31 -4.64
CA ASP A 169 -22.65 -6.29 -3.91
C ASP A 169 -21.20 -6.46 -4.41
N LEU A 170 -20.89 -6.15 -5.68
CA LEU A 170 -19.50 -6.23 -6.18
C LEU A 170 -18.65 -5.03 -5.76
N LYS A 171 -19.25 -3.85 -5.60
CA LYS A 171 -18.57 -2.66 -5.08
C LYS A 171 -18.06 -2.86 -3.65
N LYS A 172 -18.74 -3.69 -2.84
CA LYS A 172 -18.29 -4.08 -1.49
C LYS A 172 -17.13 -5.08 -1.47
N ARG A 173 -16.76 -5.66 -2.61
CA ARG A 173 -15.77 -6.75 -2.71
C ARG A 173 -14.47 -6.35 -3.40
N ARG A 174 -14.33 -5.09 -3.80
CA ARG A 174 -13.13 -4.59 -4.49
C ARG A 174 -12.00 -4.37 -3.47
N TYR A 175 -10.89 -5.06 -3.70
CA TYR A 175 -9.61 -4.83 -3.06
C TYR A 175 -9.12 -3.42 -3.40
N HIS A 176 -8.80 -2.63 -2.38
CA HIS A 176 -8.57 -1.20 -2.55
C HIS A 176 -7.13 -0.85 -2.99
N SER A 177 -6.21 -1.82 -2.97
CA SER A 177 -4.78 -1.61 -3.24
C SER A 177 -4.29 -2.39 -4.47
N ASP A 178 -3.75 -1.70 -5.47
CA ASP A 178 -3.26 -2.34 -6.71
C ASP A 178 -1.73 -2.35 -6.78
N HIS A 179 -1.15 -3.54 -6.60
CA HIS A 179 0.30 -3.77 -6.62
C HIS A 179 0.84 -4.35 -7.92
N ARG A 180 0.02 -4.43 -8.97
CA ARG A 180 0.45 -5.04 -10.25
C ARG A 180 1.53 -4.25 -10.97
N MET A 181 1.77 -3.01 -10.56
CA MET A 181 2.82 -2.14 -11.08
C MET A 181 4.20 -2.45 -10.48
N TRP A 182 4.28 -3.28 -9.44
CA TRP A 182 5.53 -3.61 -8.77
C TRP A 182 6.34 -4.60 -9.60
N GLY A 183 7.66 -4.42 -9.62
CA GLY A 183 8.53 -5.32 -10.35
C GLY A 183 8.25 -5.42 -11.86
N LYS A 184 7.60 -4.43 -12.49
CA LYS A 184 7.58 -4.38 -13.96
C LYS A 184 9.01 -4.21 -14.47
N ASN A 185 9.38 -4.95 -15.52
CA ASN A 185 10.68 -4.80 -16.17
C ASN A 185 10.68 -3.47 -16.90
N GLU A 186 11.49 -2.55 -16.40
CA GLU A 186 11.63 -1.24 -17.00
C GLU A 186 13.09 -1.04 -17.44
N ASN A 187 13.28 -0.28 -18.51
CA ASN A 187 14.58 -0.08 -19.15
C ASN A 187 15.49 0.89 -18.38
N PHE A 188 15.46 0.87 -17.05
CA PHE A 188 16.30 1.71 -16.19
C PHE A 188 16.85 0.94 -14.98
N SER A 189 17.89 1.50 -14.38
CA SER A 189 18.49 0.93 -13.17
C SER A 189 17.59 1.15 -11.96
N MET A 190 17.12 0.05 -11.37
CA MET A 190 16.32 0.07 -10.14
C MET A 190 17.11 0.65 -8.96
N GLU A 191 18.42 0.40 -8.90
CA GLU A 191 19.31 0.93 -7.86
C GLU A 191 19.36 2.46 -7.88
N VAL A 192 19.36 3.06 -9.08
CA VAL A 192 19.31 4.52 -9.24
C VAL A 192 17.97 5.06 -8.73
N VAL A 193 16.86 4.41 -9.09
CA VAL A 193 15.54 4.83 -8.61
C VAL A 193 15.41 4.67 -7.10
N GLU A 194 15.95 3.60 -6.54
CA GLU A 194 15.96 3.37 -5.10
C GLU A 194 16.79 4.42 -4.35
N THR A 195 17.96 4.79 -4.88
CA THR A 195 18.82 5.85 -4.32
C THR A 195 18.11 7.21 -4.33
N GLU A 196 17.36 7.51 -5.39
CA GLU A 196 16.55 8.73 -5.44
C GLU A 196 15.43 8.72 -4.40
N VAL A 197 14.79 7.57 -4.15
CA VAL A 197 13.82 7.41 -3.05
C VAL A 197 14.48 7.69 -1.70
N ASP A 198 15.68 7.17 -1.44
CA ASP A 198 16.41 7.45 -0.20
C ASP A 198 16.67 8.94 0.00
N ARG A 199 17.13 9.63 -1.05
CA ARG A 199 17.29 11.10 -1.02
C ARG A 199 15.98 11.82 -0.72
N MET A 200 14.88 11.39 -1.33
CA MET A 200 13.57 12.00 -1.09
C MET A 200 13.09 11.81 0.35
N ILE A 201 13.34 10.63 0.96
CA ILE A 201 13.03 10.36 2.37
C ILE A 201 13.83 11.31 3.28
N ILE A 202 15.15 11.40 3.07
CA ILE A 202 16.03 12.28 3.86
C ILE A 202 15.59 13.74 3.74
N GLN A 203 15.36 14.23 2.51
CA GLN A 203 14.90 15.60 2.29
C GLN A 203 13.53 15.88 2.92
N ALA A 204 12.62 14.91 2.91
CA ALA A 204 11.32 15.05 3.55
C ALA A 204 11.44 15.12 5.08
N ARG A 205 12.31 14.29 5.67
CA ARG A 205 12.63 14.32 7.11
C ARG A 205 13.23 15.67 7.51
N ASP A 206 14.25 16.15 6.79
CA ASP A 206 14.97 17.39 7.13
C ASP A 206 14.08 18.63 7.02
N ARG A 207 13.08 18.61 6.13
CA ARG A 207 12.06 19.67 6.01
C ARG A 207 10.95 19.56 7.06
N THR A 208 10.81 18.41 7.71
CA THR A 208 9.80 18.20 8.74
C THR A 208 10.24 18.86 10.04
N PRO A 209 9.42 19.75 10.65
CA PRO A 209 9.76 20.36 11.92
C PRO A 209 10.00 19.31 13.01
N ILE A 210 10.98 19.55 13.90
CA ILE A 210 11.36 18.61 14.98
C ILE A 210 10.15 18.19 15.83
N LYS A 211 9.24 19.12 16.13
CA LYS A 211 8.01 18.86 16.89
C LYS A 211 7.10 17.80 16.25
N ASP A 212 7.22 17.60 14.94
CA ASP A 212 6.40 16.70 14.15
C ASP A 212 7.12 15.37 13.82
N HIS A 213 8.38 15.18 14.29
CA HIS A 213 9.16 13.96 14.03
C HIS A 213 8.52 12.70 14.62
N GLY A 214 7.74 12.82 15.70
CA GLY A 214 6.97 11.70 16.25
C GLY A 214 5.92 11.11 15.30
N THR A 215 5.63 11.77 14.18
CA THR A 215 4.74 11.27 13.11
C THR A 215 5.46 10.48 12.02
N ILE A 216 6.81 10.46 12.05
CA ILE A 216 7.67 9.74 11.12
C ILE A 216 7.85 8.30 11.62
N PRO A 217 7.79 7.27 10.75
CA PRO A 217 8.15 5.90 11.14
C PRO A 217 9.53 5.83 11.79
N LEU A 218 9.67 5.08 12.90
CA LEU A 218 10.89 5.05 13.74
C LEU A 218 12.17 4.79 12.94
N GLY A 219 12.17 3.77 12.07
CA GLY A 219 13.35 3.43 11.27
C GLY A 219 13.81 4.51 10.28
N ILE A 220 13.01 5.56 10.06
CA ILE A 220 13.38 6.72 9.21
C ILE A 220 13.91 7.88 10.06
N GLN A 221 13.50 7.96 11.33
CA GLN A 221 14.01 8.99 12.25
C GLN A 221 15.53 8.84 12.47
N GLU A 222 16.05 7.62 12.31
CA GLU A 222 17.46 7.25 12.54
C GLU A 222 18.34 7.29 11.28
N LEU A 223 17.76 7.49 10.08
CA LEU A 223 18.51 7.74 8.84
C LEU A 223 19.23 9.09 8.90
#